data_AF-A0A442JV37-F1
#
_entry.id   AF-A0A442JV37-F1
#
_cell.length_a   1.000
_cell.length_b   1.000
_cell.length_c   1.000
_cell.angle_alpha   90.00
_cell.angle_beta   90.00
_cell.angle_gamma   90.00
#
_symmetry.space_group_name_H-M   'P 1'
#
loop_
_entity.id
_entity.type
_entity.pdbx_description
1 polymer ?
#
loop_
_entity_poly.entity_id
_entity_poly.type
_entity_poly.pdbx_seq_one_letter_code
_entity_poly.pdbx_strand_id
1 'polypeptide(L)'
;MTGGNGADTFKLDQLDIKDLISDYSGAGGQGDVIDLTSLFDTAPGGANIGEFVNYDAGTGTLSVDADGTANGTNFVDVATLTNVPVSSTITLLYDDGITQHTTPANAV
;
A
#
# COMPACT_ATOMS: atom_id res chain seq x y z
N MET A 1 10.28 -9.26 3.52
CA MET A 1 10.23 -8.33 4.67
C MET A 1 9.50 -9.01 5.80
N THR A 2 10.09 -8.95 7.00
CA THR A 2 9.48 -9.36 8.26
C THR A 2 9.63 -8.20 9.23
N GLY A 3 8.53 -7.71 9.80
CA GLY A 3 8.54 -6.68 10.86
C GLY A 3 8.82 -7.28 12.24
N GLY A 4 8.26 -8.47 12.50
CA GLY A 4 8.31 -9.15 13.78
C GLY A 4 7.19 -8.71 14.73
N ASN A 5 7.57 -8.37 15.96
CA ASN A 5 6.61 -7.98 16.99
C ASN A 5 6.61 -6.46 17.16
N GLY A 6 5.42 -5.88 17.29
CA GLY A 6 5.22 -4.44 17.41
C GLY A 6 4.56 -3.86 16.16
N ALA A 7 4.34 -2.53 16.18
CA ALA A 7 3.83 -1.81 15.04
C ALA A 7 4.98 -1.46 14.11
N ASP A 8 5.05 -2.13 12.96
CA ASP A 8 6.14 -1.97 11.99
C ASP A 8 5.73 -1.14 10.77
N THR A 9 6.71 -0.53 10.10
CA THR A 9 6.49 0.18 8.83
C THR A 9 7.23 -0.53 7.70
N PHE A 10 6.46 -1.07 6.76
CA PHE A 10 6.97 -1.71 5.55
C PHE A 10 7.02 -0.66 4.43
N LYS A 11 8.21 -0.09 4.23
CA LYS A 11 8.42 0.89 3.17
C LYS A 11 8.68 0.21 1.83
N LEU A 12 7.89 0.60 0.83
CA LEU A 12 8.10 0.24 -0.58
C LEU A 12 8.60 1.49 -1.31
N ASP A 13 9.75 1.40 -1.96
CA ASP A 13 10.40 2.55 -2.61
C ASP A 13 10.85 2.27 -4.06
N GLN A 14 10.51 1.09 -4.58
CA GLN A 14 10.78 0.69 -5.96
C GLN A 14 9.54 0.09 -6.62
N LEU A 15 9.36 0.35 -7.92
CA LEU A 15 8.27 -0.22 -8.73
C LEU A 15 8.70 -1.45 -9.53
N ASP A 16 10.00 -1.63 -9.75
CA ASP A 16 10.57 -2.67 -10.60
C ASP A 16 10.85 -3.99 -9.86
N ILE A 17 10.69 -4.00 -8.54
CA ILE A 17 10.89 -5.17 -7.68
C ILE A 17 9.63 -5.42 -6.88
N LYS A 18 9.21 -6.69 -6.83
CA LYS A 18 8.08 -7.14 -6.01
C LYS A 18 8.58 -7.62 -4.66
N ASP A 19 8.20 -6.91 -3.60
CA ASP A 19 8.49 -7.32 -2.24
C ASP A 19 7.60 -8.46 -1.76
N LEU A 20 8.13 -9.26 -0.83
CA LEU A 20 7.36 -10.30 -0.13
C LEU A 20 7.22 -9.88 1.34
N ILE A 21 6.03 -9.55 1.81
CA ILE A 21 5.77 -9.18 3.21
C ILE A 21 5.11 -10.38 3.90
N SER A 22 5.78 -10.96 4.90
CA SER A 22 5.37 -12.27 5.42
C SER A 22 4.57 -12.25 6.72
N ASP A 23 4.66 -11.19 7.51
CA ASP A 23 4.12 -11.12 8.88
C ASP A 23 3.28 -9.87 9.16
N TYR A 24 2.77 -9.20 8.12
CA TYR A 24 1.95 -8.01 8.27
C TYR A 24 0.75 -8.23 9.21
N SER A 25 0.61 -7.32 10.16
CA SER A 25 -0.42 -7.30 11.20
C SER A 25 -0.90 -5.86 11.46
N GLY A 26 -1.77 -5.38 10.58
CA GLY A 26 -2.28 -4.01 10.58
C GLY A 26 -3.30 -3.67 11.66
N ALA A 27 -4.29 -2.85 11.32
CA ALA A 27 -5.29 -2.36 12.27
C ALA A 27 -6.12 -3.51 12.90
N GLY A 28 -6.21 -3.52 14.24
CA GLY A 28 -6.79 -4.62 15.00
C GLY A 28 -5.82 -5.76 15.34
N GLY A 29 -4.59 -5.69 14.80
CA GLY A 29 -3.45 -6.54 15.14
C GLY A 29 -2.37 -5.75 15.88
N GLN A 30 -1.14 -5.77 15.36
CA GLN A 30 0.01 -5.09 15.97
C GLN A 30 0.14 -3.62 15.56
N GLY A 31 -0.55 -3.19 14.50
CA GLY A 31 -0.60 -1.80 14.06
C GLY A 31 0.32 -1.48 12.89
N ASP A 32 0.67 -2.48 12.08
CA ASP A 32 1.59 -2.31 10.96
C ASP A 32 1.05 -1.37 9.87
N VAL A 33 1.97 -0.69 9.18
CA VAL A 33 1.68 0.27 8.11
C VAL A 33 2.53 -0.07 6.88
N ILE A 34 1.95 0.08 5.69
CA ILE A 34 2.69 0.05 4.43
C ILE A 34 2.93 1.49 3.97
N ASP A 35 4.20 1.88 3.86
CA ASP A 35 4.62 3.22 3.42
C ASP A 35 4.90 3.22 1.92
N LEU A 36 4.08 3.98 1.20
CA LEU A 36 4.12 4.17 -0.26
C LEU A 36 4.57 5.58 -0.65
N THR A 37 4.99 6.42 0.29
CA THR A 37 5.34 7.84 0.08
C THR A 37 6.47 8.05 -0.93
N SER A 38 7.22 7.00 -1.27
CA SER A 38 8.32 7.05 -2.25
C SER A 38 7.92 6.59 -3.66
N LEU A 39 6.70 6.07 -3.84
CA LEU A 39 6.25 5.48 -5.10
C LEU A 39 5.44 6.45 -5.96
N PHE A 40 4.64 7.33 -5.34
CA PHE A 40 3.76 8.28 -6.02
C PHE A 40 3.37 9.44 -5.12
N ASP A 41 2.79 10.46 -5.72
CA ASP A 41 2.16 11.60 -5.08
C ASP A 41 0.74 11.71 -5.66
N THR A 42 -0.27 11.79 -4.79
CA THR A 42 -1.70 11.87 -5.19
C THR A 42 -2.12 13.25 -5.71
N ALA A 43 -1.18 14.19 -5.87
CA ALA A 43 -1.37 15.61 -6.13
C ALA A 43 -2.08 16.34 -4.97
N PRO A 44 -1.84 17.67 -4.81
CA PRO A 44 -2.35 18.41 -3.67
C PRO A 44 -3.86 18.29 -3.48
N GLY A 45 -4.29 17.88 -2.28
CA GLY A 45 -5.70 17.70 -1.93
C GLY A 45 -6.12 16.24 -1.74
N GLY A 46 -5.19 15.28 -1.90
CA GLY A 46 -5.39 13.87 -1.57
C GLY A 46 -6.39 13.20 -2.51
N ALA A 47 -5.97 12.88 -3.74
CA ALA A 47 -6.81 12.15 -4.68
C ALA A 47 -7.28 10.80 -4.11
N ASN A 48 -8.31 10.23 -4.73
CA ASN A 48 -8.86 8.95 -4.28
C ASN A 48 -7.78 7.87 -4.38
N ILE A 49 -7.32 7.35 -3.23
CA ILE A 49 -6.24 6.36 -3.17
C ILE A 49 -6.53 5.11 -4.02
N GLY A 50 -7.80 4.77 -4.28
CA GLY A 50 -8.18 3.66 -5.13
C GLY A 50 -7.84 3.86 -6.63
N GLU A 51 -7.50 5.08 -7.04
CA GLU A 51 -6.96 5.37 -8.37
C GLU A 51 -5.46 5.05 -8.48
N PHE A 52 -4.77 4.90 -7.34
CA PHE A 52 -3.32 4.72 -7.25
C PHE A 52 -2.92 3.38 -6.66
N VAL A 53 -3.74 2.80 -5.78
CA VAL A 53 -3.38 1.58 -5.03
C VAL A 53 -4.53 0.58 -5.01
N ASN A 54 -4.21 -0.64 -5.43
CA ASN A 54 -5.11 -1.78 -5.38
C ASN A 54 -4.54 -2.90 -4.52
N TYR A 55 -5.41 -3.52 -3.72
CA TYR A 55 -5.08 -4.75 -3.00
C TYR A 55 -6.03 -5.87 -3.42
N ASP A 56 -5.46 -6.94 -4.00
CA ASP A 56 -6.18 -8.17 -4.32
C ASP A 56 -6.20 -9.08 -3.08
N ALA A 57 -7.37 -9.20 -2.45
CA ALA A 57 -7.55 -10.02 -1.25
C ALA A 57 -7.58 -11.53 -1.52
N GLY A 58 -7.64 -11.95 -2.78
CA GLY A 58 -7.52 -13.36 -3.19
C GLY A 58 -6.07 -13.83 -3.28
N THR A 59 -5.15 -12.93 -3.69
CA THR A 59 -3.72 -13.25 -3.87
C THR A 59 -2.81 -12.61 -2.83
N GLY A 60 -3.27 -11.57 -2.13
CA GLY A 60 -2.45 -10.73 -1.26
C GLY A 60 -1.59 -9.72 -2.04
N THR A 61 -1.84 -9.52 -3.32
CA THR A 61 -1.03 -8.62 -4.17
C THR A 61 -1.40 -7.16 -3.93
N LEU A 62 -0.40 -6.32 -3.65
CA LEU A 62 -0.52 -4.87 -3.64
C LEU A 62 0.07 -4.32 -4.94
N SER A 63 -0.69 -3.49 -5.64
CA SER A 63 -0.30 -2.90 -6.91
C SER A 63 -0.47 -1.39 -6.89
N VAL A 64 0.42 -0.70 -7.60
CA VAL A 64 0.48 0.76 -7.65
C VAL A 64 0.41 1.27 -9.09
N ASP A 65 -0.42 2.27 -9.34
CA ASP A 65 -0.36 3.13 -10.52
C ASP A 65 0.34 4.44 -10.14
N ALA A 66 1.64 4.50 -10.41
CA ALA A 66 2.51 5.56 -9.87
C ALA A 66 2.40 6.90 -10.58
N ASP A 67 1.96 6.89 -11.85
CA ASP A 67 1.78 8.14 -12.61
C ASP A 67 0.37 8.72 -12.44
N GLY A 68 -0.57 7.95 -11.87
CA GLY A 68 -1.95 8.36 -11.62
C GLY A 68 -2.71 8.68 -12.91
N THR A 69 -2.19 8.26 -14.06
CA THR A 69 -2.77 8.55 -15.36
C THR A 69 -3.70 7.41 -15.82
N ALA A 70 -4.43 7.65 -16.91
CA ALA A 70 -5.28 6.64 -17.57
C ALA A 70 -6.45 6.05 -16.73
N ASN A 71 -6.88 6.68 -15.64
CA ASN A 71 -7.93 6.19 -14.74
C ASN A 71 -7.58 4.85 -14.06
N GLY A 72 -6.32 4.62 -13.69
CA GLY A 72 -5.93 3.41 -12.95
C GLY A 72 -5.90 2.15 -13.82
N THR A 73 -5.30 2.22 -15.02
CA THR A 73 -5.21 1.05 -15.90
C THR A 73 -3.83 0.39 -15.91
N ASN A 74 -2.79 1.07 -15.41
CA ASN A 74 -1.39 0.63 -15.53
C ASN A 74 -0.79 0.27 -14.16
N PHE A 75 -1.53 -0.50 -13.38
CA PHE A 75 -1.05 -0.99 -12.08
C PHE A 75 0.15 -1.92 -12.23
N VAL A 76 1.18 -1.66 -11.42
CA VAL A 76 2.36 -2.51 -11.27
C VAL A 76 2.31 -3.18 -9.91
N ASP A 77 2.39 -4.50 -9.85
CA ASP A 77 2.49 -5.20 -8.56
C ASP A 77 3.81 -4.80 -7.90
N VAL A 78 3.74 -4.32 -6.65
CA VAL A 78 4.90 -3.86 -5.87
C VAL A 78 5.16 -4.74 -4.65
N ALA A 79 4.14 -5.44 -4.14
CA ALA A 79 4.31 -6.36 -3.04
C ALA A 79 3.31 -7.51 -3.06
N THR A 80 3.64 -8.60 -2.37
CA THR A 80 2.72 -9.68 -2.03
C THR A 80 2.76 -9.93 -0.53
N LEU A 81 1.59 -9.91 0.10
CA LEU A 81 1.40 -10.23 1.51
C LEU A 81 1.03 -11.71 1.64
N THR A 82 1.88 -12.52 2.28
CA THR A 82 1.63 -13.97 2.37
C THR A 82 0.62 -14.36 3.44
N ASN A 83 0.50 -13.55 4.50
CA ASN A 83 -0.55 -13.67 5.49
C ASN A 83 -1.76 -12.82 5.08
N VAL A 84 -2.31 -13.08 3.88
CA VAL A 84 -3.32 -12.30 3.15
C VAL A 84 -4.33 -11.61 4.09
N PRO A 85 -4.08 -10.35 4.50
CA PRO A 85 -4.95 -9.67 5.46
C PRO A 85 -6.24 -9.22 4.78
N VAL A 86 -7.25 -8.94 5.59
CA VAL A 86 -8.47 -8.26 5.12
C VAL A 86 -8.09 -6.81 4.77
N SER A 87 -8.51 -6.32 3.61
CA SER A 87 -8.11 -4.99 3.09
C SER A 87 -8.35 -3.84 4.08
N SER A 88 -9.48 -3.86 4.80
CA SER A 88 -9.84 -2.86 5.80
C SER A 88 -8.89 -2.81 7.02
N THR A 89 -8.00 -3.79 7.15
CA THR A 89 -6.97 -3.86 8.20
C THR A 89 -5.61 -3.37 7.69
N ILE A 90 -5.42 -3.22 6.39
CA ILE A 90 -4.17 -2.71 5.81
C ILE A 90 -4.18 -1.20 5.89
N THR A 91 -3.25 -0.61 6.64
CA THR A 91 -3.05 0.84 6.71
C THR A 91 -1.99 1.25 5.68
N LEU A 92 -2.38 2.09 4.73
CA LEU A 92 -1.48 2.68 3.74
C LEU A 92 -1.07 4.08 4.19
N LEU A 93 0.21 4.41 4.07
CA LEU A 93 0.78 5.75 4.25
C LEU A 93 1.24 6.28 2.88
N TYR A 94 0.80 7.48 2.49
CA TYR A 94 1.09 8.10 1.20
C TYR A 94 1.16 9.63 1.32
N ASP A 95 1.60 10.33 0.27
CA ASP A 95 1.75 11.79 0.23
C ASP A 95 0.88 12.43 -0.87
N ASP A 96 0.53 13.70 -0.67
CA ASP A 96 -0.15 14.56 -1.66
C ASP A 96 0.69 15.77 -2.09
N GLY A 97 1.99 15.72 -1.80
CA GLY A 97 2.99 16.75 -2.07
C GLY A 97 3.03 17.85 -1.01
N ILE A 98 2.10 17.83 -0.05
CA ILE A 98 1.95 18.82 1.02
C ILE A 98 1.92 18.15 2.40
N THR A 99 1.18 17.05 2.53
CA THR A 99 0.93 16.33 3.77
C THR A 99 0.91 14.82 3.55
N GLN A 100 1.32 14.09 4.59
CA GLN A 100 1.16 12.65 4.62
C GLN A 100 -0.25 12.26 5.08
N HIS A 101 -0.77 11.22 4.44
CA HIS A 101 -2.11 10.69 4.66
C HIS A 101 -2.03 9.23 5.05
N THR A 102 -2.99 8.78 5.86
CA THR A 102 -3.20 7.35 6.11
C THR A 102 -4.63 6.94 5.79
N THR A 103 -4.79 5.76 5.21
CA THR A 103 -6.12 5.21 4.86
C THR A 103 -6.08 3.69 4.81
N PRO A 104 -7.20 3.00 5.02
CA PRO A 104 -7.31 1.58 4.71
C PRO A 104 -7.10 1.31 3.21
N ALA A 105 -6.53 0.16 2.87
CA ALA A 105 -6.39 -0.26 1.47
C ALA A 105 -7.75 -0.52 0.81
N ASN A 106 -7.86 -0.14 -0.47
CA ASN A 106 -9.00 -0.51 -1.31
C ASN A 106 -8.88 -1.97 -1.76
N ALA A 107 -9.94 -2.76 -1.58
CA ALA A 107 -10.02 -4.10 -2.16
C ALA A 107 -10.58 -4.03 -3.58
N VAL A 108 -10.02 -4.82 -4.49
CA VAL A 108 -10.47 -4.95 -5.89
C VAL A 108 -10.83 -6.38 -6.27
#